data_AF-A0A7R9FRZ0-F1
#
_entry.id   AF-A0A7R9FRZ0-F1
#
_cell.length_a   1.000
_cell.length_b   1.000
_cell.length_c   1.000
_cell.angle_alpha   90.00
_cell.angle_beta   90.00
_cell.angle_gamma   90.00
#
_symmetry.space_group_name_H-M   'P 1'
#
loop_
_entity.id
_entity.type
_entity.pdbx_description
1 polymer ?
#
loop_
_entity_poly.entity_id
_entity_poly.type
_entity_poly.pdbx_seq_one_letter_code
_entity_poly.pdbx_strand_id
1 'polypeptide(L)'
;MVLADLGRKITHALRSLSNATLINEDVLESMLKEICAALLEADVNVRMVAQLRQNVRSVINFEEMAGGLNKRRIIQSAVFKELMKLVDPGVKSYQPSKGRASIIMFVGLQGSGKTTTCTKLAYYYQKRGWKSCLVCADTFRAGAYDQLKQNATKARIPFYGSYTEVDPVVIAQEGVEMFKKEGFEIIIVDTSGRHKQEESLFEEMLQVSNAIVSACIEW
;
A
#
# COMPACT_ATOMS: atom_id res chain seq x y z
N MET A 1 3.46 -15.69 9.96
CA MET A 1 2.90 -14.47 9.33
C MET A 1 3.63 -13.28 9.95
N VAL A 2 4.49 -12.58 9.19
CA VAL A 2 5.45 -11.58 9.71
C VAL A 2 4.78 -10.50 10.58
N LEU A 3 3.63 -9.98 10.15
CA LEU A 3 2.87 -8.97 10.92
C LEU A 3 2.30 -9.50 12.24
N ALA A 4 1.88 -10.76 12.29
CA ALA A 4 1.42 -11.36 13.54
C ALA A 4 2.59 -11.46 14.54
N ASP A 5 3.80 -11.74 14.04
CA ASP A 5 4.98 -11.85 14.88
C ASP A 5 5.44 -10.48 15.41
N LEU A 6 5.46 -9.46 14.55
CA LEU A 6 5.68 -8.07 14.94
C LEU A 6 4.68 -7.62 16.02
N GLY A 7 3.39 -7.87 15.81
CA GLY A 7 2.34 -7.55 16.78
C GLY A 7 2.55 -8.24 18.12
N ARG A 8 2.97 -9.51 18.12
CA ARG A 8 3.31 -10.26 19.34
C ARG A 8 4.49 -9.65 20.07
N LYS A 9 5.59 -9.32 19.37
CA LYS A 9 6.79 -8.72 19.97
C LYS A 9 6.52 -7.34 20.58
N ILE A 10 5.79 -6.48 19.88
CA ILE A 10 5.38 -5.16 20.41
C ILE A 10 4.47 -5.34 21.63
N THR A 11 3.49 -6.25 21.56
CA THR A 11 2.58 -6.51 22.69
C THR A 11 3.35 -7.06 23.90
N HIS A 12 4.34 -7.93 23.67
CA HIS A 12 5.22 -8.44 24.71
C HIS A 12 6.01 -7.31 25.38
N ALA A 13 6.65 -6.46 24.59
CA ALA A 13 7.40 -5.31 25.10
C ALA A 13 6.50 -4.38 25.94
N LEU A 14 5.27 -4.10 25.49
CA LEU A 14 4.33 -3.27 26.25
C LEU A 14 3.83 -3.93 27.55
N ARG A 15 3.82 -5.26 27.64
CA ARG A 15 3.47 -5.99 28.89
C ARG A 15 4.54 -5.83 29.97
N SER A 16 5.80 -5.57 29.61
CA SER A 16 6.86 -5.29 30.61
C SER A 16 6.48 -4.12 31.52
N LEU A 17 5.80 -3.09 30.98
CA LEU A 17 5.27 -1.95 31.73
C LEU A 17 4.17 -2.34 32.73
N SER A 18 3.37 -3.35 32.38
CA SER A 18 2.28 -3.85 33.23
C SER A 18 2.80 -4.70 34.39
N ASN A 19 3.87 -5.46 34.15
CA ASN A 19 4.48 -6.35 35.14
C ASN A 19 5.43 -5.61 36.10
N ALA A 20 5.97 -4.45 35.70
CA ALA A 20 6.85 -3.66 36.53
C ALA A 20 6.09 -3.00 37.70
N THR A 21 6.53 -3.26 38.93
CA THR A 21 6.01 -2.63 40.16
C THR A 21 6.23 -1.11 40.15
N LEU A 22 7.37 -0.66 39.62
CA LEU A 22 7.72 0.74 39.45
C LEU A 22 8.27 0.95 38.03
N ILE A 23 7.81 2.01 37.36
CA ILE A 23 8.26 2.36 36.01
C ILE A 23 9.36 3.41 36.16
N ASN A 24 10.59 2.97 35.95
CA ASN A 24 11.79 3.79 35.91
C ASN A 24 12.34 3.90 34.47
N GLU A 25 13.43 4.64 34.31
CA GLU A 25 14.14 4.82 33.03
C GLU A 25 14.57 3.46 32.43
N ASP A 26 15.06 2.53 33.26
CA ASP A 26 15.54 1.22 32.79
C ASP A 26 14.44 0.37 32.15
N VAL A 27 13.26 0.33 32.78
CA VAL A 27 12.08 -0.38 32.25
C VAL A 27 11.63 0.24 30.93
N LEU A 28 11.66 1.57 30.81
CA LEU A 28 11.35 2.29 29.58
C LEU A 28 12.35 1.95 28.46
N GLU A 29 13.65 2.04 28.73
CA GLU A 29 14.71 1.79 27.75
C GLU A 29 14.72 0.34 27.27
N SER A 30 14.50 -0.64 28.17
CA SER A 30 14.36 -2.05 27.79
C SER A 30 13.17 -2.26 26.86
N MET A 31 12.02 -1.68 27.20
CA MET A 31 10.80 -1.77 26.39
C MET A 31 10.99 -1.13 25.01
N LEU A 32 11.58 0.07 24.96
CA LEU A 32 11.89 0.75 23.69
C LEU A 32 12.87 -0.06 22.84
N LYS A 33 13.88 -0.68 23.45
CA LYS A 33 14.84 -1.53 22.75
C LYS A 33 14.17 -2.74 22.11
N GLU A 34 13.26 -3.42 22.82
CA GLU A 34 12.48 -4.54 22.27
C GLU A 34 11.60 -4.10 21.09
N ILE A 35 10.89 -2.98 21.23
CA ILE A 35 10.05 -2.44 20.13
C ILE A 35 10.91 -2.07 18.92
N CYS A 36 12.04 -1.38 19.14
CA CYS A 36 12.94 -0.98 18.05
C CYS A 36 13.52 -2.21 17.33
N ALA A 37 13.95 -3.23 18.07
CA ALA A 37 14.45 -4.47 17.50
C ALA A 37 13.36 -5.15 16.64
N ALA A 38 12.13 -5.26 17.16
CA ALA A 38 11.02 -5.85 16.41
C ALA A 38 10.69 -5.09 15.13
N LEU A 39 10.73 -3.75 15.15
CA LEU A 39 10.51 -2.92 13.96
C LEU A 39 11.64 -3.09 12.94
N LEU A 40 12.89 -3.14 13.37
CA LEU A 40 14.05 -3.35 12.50
C LEU A 40 14.03 -4.74 11.84
N GLU A 41 13.67 -5.78 12.60
CA GLU A 41 13.47 -7.13 12.07
C GLU A 41 12.30 -7.23 11.08
N ALA A 42 11.37 -6.27 11.12
CA ALA A 42 10.24 -6.16 10.21
C ALA A 42 10.52 -5.20 9.03
N ASP A 43 11.80 -4.92 8.72
CA ASP A 43 12.26 -4.05 7.63
C ASP A 43 11.78 -2.60 7.71
N VAL A 44 11.45 -2.10 8.91
CA VAL A 44 11.14 -0.68 9.11
C VAL A 44 12.44 0.14 9.02
N ASN A 45 12.37 1.27 8.31
CA ASN A 45 13.55 2.12 8.09
C ASN A 45 14.18 2.59 9.41
N VAL A 46 15.50 2.37 9.55
CA VAL A 46 16.28 2.70 10.75
C VAL A 46 16.08 4.15 11.22
N ARG A 47 15.97 5.11 10.29
CA ARG A 47 15.75 6.53 10.63
C ARG A 47 14.39 6.75 11.28
N MET A 48 13.35 6.06 10.80
CA MET A 48 12.00 6.13 11.36
C MET A 48 11.96 5.50 12.75
N VAL A 49 12.65 4.37 12.96
CA VAL A 49 12.76 3.71 14.26
C VAL A 49 13.51 4.60 15.27
N ALA A 50 14.62 5.22 14.85
CA ALA A 50 15.36 6.16 15.68
C ALA A 50 14.51 7.37 16.08
N GLN A 51 13.76 7.94 15.12
CA GLN A 51 12.85 9.05 15.38
C GLN A 51 11.74 8.66 16.36
N LEU A 52 11.13 7.48 16.19
CA LEU A 52 10.11 6.95 17.10
C LEU A 52 10.67 6.85 18.53
N ARG A 53 11.86 6.28 18.71
CA ARG A 53 12.49 6.16 20.02
C ARG A 53 12.71 7.53 20.68
N GLN A 54 13.23 8.49 19.92
CA GLN A 54 13.47 9.85 20.41
C GLN A 54 12.16 10.55 20.82
N ASN A 55 11.13 10.44 19.99
CA ASN A 55 9.82 11.06 20.24
C ASN A 55 9.11 10.45 21.45
N VAL A 56 9.18 9.13 21.65
CA VAL A 56 8.60 8.51 22.84
C VAL A 56 9.35 8.95 24.10
N ARG A 57 10.69 9.03 24.05
CA ARG A 57 11.51 9.45 25.18
C ARG A 57 11.24 10.90 25.59
N SER A 58 11.05 11.81 24.63
CA SER A 58 10.82 13.23 24.92
C SER A 58 9.47 13.52 25.58
N VAL A 59 8.49 12.62 25.45
CA VAL A 59 7.17 12.75 26.09
C VAL A 59 7.20 12.38 27.58
N ILE A 60 8.27 11.74 28.05
CA ILE A 60 8.34 11.16 29.38
C ILE A 60 9.26 12.02 30.25
N ASN A 61 8.66 12.78 31.17
CA ASN A 61 9.37 13.44 32.25
C ASN A 61 9.09 12.71 33.57
N PHE A 62 10.04 11.90 34.05
CA PHE A 62 9.85 11.11 35.26
C PHE A 62 9.71 11.96 36.54
N GLU A 63 10.24 13.18 36.53
CA GLU A 63 10.22 14.12 37.67
C GLU A 63 8.87 14.86 37.77
N GLU A 64 8.30 15.29 36.63
CA GLU A 64 7.02 16.03 36.59
C GLU A 64 5.77 15.14 36.67
N MET A 65 5.89 13.85 36.34
CA MET A 65 4.76 12.90 36.34
C MET A 65 4.39 12.41 37.76
N ALA A 66 4.43 13.29 38.76
CA ALA A 66 4.10 13.00 40.15
C ALA A 66 2.57 12.90 40.38
N GLY A 67 2.15 11.84 41.05
CA GLY A 67 0.88 11.75 41.78
C GLY A 67 -0.42 11.72 40.95
N GLY A 68 -0.86 10.52 40.54
CA GLY A 68 -2.26 10.27 40.13
C GLY A 68 -2.49 9.98 38.64
N LEU A 69 -1.54 10.34 37.76
CA LEU A 69 -1.59 9.96 36.34
C LEU A 69 -0.99 8.56 36.13
N ASN A 70 -1.72 7.70 35.43
CA ASN A 70 -1.26 6.35 35.11
C ASN A 70 -0.11 6.42 34.07
N LYS A 71 1.13 6.50 34.56
CA LYS A 71 2.37 6.55 33.76
C LYS A 71 2.36 5.49 32.64
N ARG A 72 1.84 4.28 32.90
CA ARG A 72 1.71 3.19 31.91
C ARG A 72 0.90 3.64 30.70
N ARG A 73 -0.27 4.24 30.95
CA ARG A 73 -1.20 4.66 29.89
C ARG A 73 -0.59 5.76 29.03
N ILE A 74 0.16 6.69 29.63
CA ILE A 74 0.82 7.78 28.91
C ILE A 74 1.89 7.20 27.97
N ILE A 75 2.75 6.31 28.47
CA ILE A 75 3.79 5.65 27.66
C ILE A 75 3.16 4.84 26.52
N GLN A 76 2.17 4.00 26.82
CA GLN A 76 1.44 3.22 25.81
C GLN A 76 0.81 4.12 24.74
N SER A 77 0.21 5.24 25.16
CA SER A 77 -0.41 6.20 24.23
C SER A 77 0.64 6.90 23.37
N ALA A 78 1.80 7.23 23.93
CA ALA A 78 2.91 7.82 23.19
C ALA A 78 3.44 6.86 22.13
N VAL A 79 3.73 5.61 22.51
CA VAL A 79 4.15 4.56 21.57
C VAL A 79 3.12 4.35 20.46
N PHE A 80 1.83 4.22 20.82
CA PHE A 80 0.77 4.02 19.84
C PHE A 80 0.65 5.19 18.86
N LYS A 81 0.74 6.43 19.34
CA LYS A 81 0.75 7.62 18.48
C LYS A 81 1.93 7.62 17.51
N GLU A 82 3.13 7.30 17.98
CA GLU A 82 4.30 7.23 17.10
C GLU A 82 4.19 6.09 16.08
N LEU A 83 3.67 4.93 16.47
CA LEU A 83 3.39 3.84 15.53
C LEU A 83 2.35 4.26 14.48
N MET A 84 1.29 5.00 14.85
CA MET A 84 0.32 5.54 13.91
C MET A 84 0.95 6.51 12.91
N LYS A 85 1.85 7.39 13.37
CA LYS A 85 2.57 8.33 12.48
C LYS A 85 3.42 7.61 11.43
N LEU A 86 3.86 6.38 11.68
CA LEU A 86 4.60 5.60 10.68
C LEU A 86 3.72 5.12 9.52
N VAL A 87 2.41 4.95 9.75
CA VAL A 87 1.49 4.32 8.79
C VAL A 87 0.41 5.25 8.26
N ASP A 88 0.15 6.37 8.93
CA ASP A 88 -0.85 7.35 8.51
C ASP A 88 -0.23 8.36 7.52
N PRO A 89 -0.60 8.32 6.23
CA PRO A 89 -0.10 9.26 5.24
C PRO A 89 -0.75 10.65 5.36
N GLY A 90 -1.78 10.84 6.19
CA GLY A 90 -2.51 12.09 6.32
C GLY A 90 -3.38 12.45 5.10
N VAL A 91 -3.46 11.56 4.10
CA VAL A 91 -4.22 11.74 2.86
C VAL A 91 -5.34 10.71 2.78
N LYS A 92 -6.54 11.15 2.41
CA LYS A 92 -7.67 10.25 2.20
C LYS A 92 -7.44 9.36 0.99
N SER A 93 -7.84 8.10 1.09
CA SER A 93 -7.84 7.18 -0.05
C SER A 93 -8.75 7.68 -1.18
N TYR A 94 -8.35 7.41 -2.42
CA TYR A 94 -9.18 7.67 -3.60
C TYR A 94 -10.56 7.01 -3.48
N GLN A 95 -11.61 7.74 -3.87
CA GLN A 95 -12.98 7.23 -3.94
C GLN A 95 -13.50 7.42 -5.37
N PRO A 96 -13.86 6.34 -6.08
CA PRO A 96 -14.45 6.47 -7.41
C PRO A 96 -15.86 7.06 -7.34
N SER A 97 -16.25 7.77 -8.39
CA SER A 97 -17.58 8.37 -8.54
C SER A 97 -18.45 7.51 -9.44
N LYS A 98 -19.69 7.25 -9.02
CA LYS A 98 -20.66 6.52 -9.83
C LYS A 98 -21.02 7.31 -11.10
N GLY A 99 -21.24 6.60 -12.22
CA GLY A 99 -21.62 7.21 -13.49
C GLY A 99 -20.50 7.88 -14.30
N ARG A 100 -19.26 7.92 -13.79
CA ARG A 100 -18.06 8.31 -14.56
C ARG A 100 -17.06 7.16 -14.54
N ALA A 101 -16.38 6.93 -15.65
CA ALA A 101 -15.30 5.95 -15.72
C ALA A 101 -14.09 6.44 -14.92
N SER A 102 -13.73 5.71 -13.86
CA SER A 102 -12.50 5.84 -13.10
C SER A 102 -11.45 4.90 -13.69
N ILE A 103 -10.35 5.48 -14.19
CA ILE A 103 -9.20 4.72 -14.68
C ILE A 103 -8.16 4.65 -13.56
N ILE A 104 -7.71 3.44 -13.24
CA ILE A 104 -6.73 3.18 -12.19
C ILE A 104 -5.54 2.45 -12.82
N MET A 105 -4.40 3.12 -12.90
CA MET A 105 -3.16 2.54 -13.41
C MET A 105 -2.34 1.97 -12.25
N PHE A 106 -2.00 0.68 -12.33
CA PHE A 106 -1.15 0.03 -11.35
C PHE A 106 0.31 0.17 -11.75
N VAL A 107 1.12 0.70 -10.85
CA VAL A 107 2.56 0.91 -11.02
C VAL A 107 3.34 0.28 -9.88
N GLY A 108 4.63 -0.02 -10.10
CA GLY A 108 5.52 -0.53 -9.06
C GLY A 108 6.51 -1.57 -9.54
N LEU A 109 7.39 -1.98 -8.62
CA LEU A 109 8.53 -2.85 -8.92
C LEU A 109 8.12 -4.21 -9.52
N GLN A 110 9.05 -4.84 -10.24
CA GLN A 110 8.86 -6.23 -10.66
C GLN A 110 8.65 -7.13 -9.45
N GLY A 111 7.70 -8.06 -9.55
CA GLY A 111 7.38 -8.99 -8.46
C GLY A 111 6.56 -8.40 -7.30
N SER A 112 6.18 -7.12 -7.32
CA SER A 112 5.39 -6.49 -6.25
C SER A 112 3.92 -6.96 -6.16
N GLY A 113 3.48 -7.81 -7.09
CA GLY A 113 2.13 -8.37 -7.09
C GLY A 113 1.07 -7.53 -7.80
N LYS A 114 1.45 -6.65 -8.74
CA LYS A 114 0.52 -5.79 -9.53
C LYS A 114 -0.64 -6.57 -10.15
N THR A 115 -0.39 -7.48 -11.09
CA THR A 115 -1.43 -8.28 -11.78
C THR A 115 -2.41 -8.97 -10.83
N THR A 116 -1.90 -9.50 -9.71
CA THR A 116 -2.74 -10.13 -8.69
C THR A 116 -3.59 -9.11 -7.95
N THR A 117 -3.01 -7.96 -7.60
CA THR A 117 -3.70 -6.87 -6.91
C THR A 117 -4.73 -6.18 -7.82
N CYS A 118 -4.44 -6.02 -9.11
CA CYS A 118 -5.41 -5.52 -10.10
C CYS A 118 -6.67 -6.39 -10.10
N THR A 119 -6.52 -7.71 -10.16
CA THR A 119 -7.65 -8.65 -10.12
C THR A 119 -8.41 -8.55 -8.80
N LYS A 120 -7.70 -8.49 -7.66
CA LYS A 120 -8.33 -8.33 -6.33
C LYS A 120 -9.12 -7.03 -6.23
N LEU A 121 -8.58 -5.92 -6.77
CA LEU A 121 -9.23 -4.62 -6.73
C LEU A 121 -10.46 -4.57 -7.64
N ALA A 122 -10.38 -5.11 -8.86
CA ALA A 122 -11.54 -5.24 -9.73
C ALA A 122 -12.64 -6.08 -9.06
N TYR A 123 -12.28 -7.25 -8.50
CA TYR A 123 -13.24 -8.08 -7.77
C TYR A 123 -13.85 -7.36 -6.55
N TYR A 124 -13.05 -6.61 -5.81
CA TYR A 124 -13.48 -5.79 -4.67
C TYR A 124 -14.55 -4.77 -5.08
N TYR A 125 -14.39 -4.11 -6.23
CA TYR A 125 -15.38 -3.17 -6.74
C TYR A 125 -16.59 -3.87 -7.36
N GLN A 126 -16.40 -4.96 -8.10
CA GLN A 126 -17.48 -5.79 -8.64
C GLN A 126 -18.43 -6.27 -7.54
N LYS A 127 -17.89 -6.73 -6.40
CA LYS A 127 -18.69 -7.13 -5.23
C LYS A 127 -19.49 -6.00 -4.59
N ARG A 128 -19.14 -4.75 -4.87
CA ARG A 128 -19.86 -3.55 -4.44
C ARG A 128 -20.77 -2.97 -5.53
N GLY A 129 -21.07 -3.76 -6.57
CA GLY A 129 -21.99 -3.36 -7.64
C GLY A 129 -21.40 -2.37 -8.64
N TRP A 130 -20.07 -2.30 -8.76
CA TRP A 130 -19.42 -1.52 -9.83
C TRP A 130 -19.21 -2.39 -11.06
N LYS A 131 -19.34 -1.79 -12.23
CA LYS A 131 -18.95 -2.44 -13.49
C LYS A 131 -17.44 -2.27 -13.69
N SER A 132 -16.66 -3.27 -13.29
CA SER A 132 -15.19 -3.24 -13.31
C SER A 132 -14.58 -4.13 -14.38
N CYS A 133 -13.46 -3.72 -14.95
CA CYS A 133 -12.69 -4.44 -15.96
C CYS A 133 -11.18 -4.33 -15.74
N LEU A 134 -10.42 -5.14 -16.49
CA LEU A 134 -8.97 -5.18 -16.46
C LEU A 134 -8.39 -4.92 -17.86
N VAL A 135 -7.31 -4.17 -17.95
CA VAL A 135 -6.53 -3.94 -19.18
C VAL A 135 -5.10 -4.38 -18.90
N CYS A 136 -4.59 -5.34 -19.67
CA CYS A 136 -3.23 -5.85 -19.52
C CYS A 136 -2.27 -5.11 -20.46
N ALA A 137 -1.56 -4.13 -19.93
CA ALA A 137 -0.51 -3.38 -20.63
C ALA A 137 0.91 -3.83 -20.20
N ASP A 138 1.06 -5.04 -19.62
CA ASP A 138 2.36 -5.69 -19.39
C ASP A 138 2.76 -6.46 -20.66
N THR A 139 3.45 -5.80 -21.59
CA THR A 139 3.97 -6.39 -22.84
C THR A 139 5.37 -6.99 -22.69
N PHE A 140 6.05 -6.71 -21.57
CA PHE A 140 7.44 -7.11 -21.36
C PHE A 140 7.56 -8.53 -20.80
N ARG A 141 6.68 -8.90 -19.87
CA ARG A 141 6.79 -10.19 -19.18
C ARG A 141 6.04 -11.29 -19.94
N ALA A 142 6.78 -12.34 -20.29
CA ALA A 142 6.19 -13.54 -20.90
C ALA A 142 5.05 -14.11 -20.04
N GLY A 143 3.89 -14.34 -20.67
CA GLY A 143 2.71 -14.89 -20.01
C GLY A 143 1.99 -13.92 -19.05
N ALA A 144 2.32 -12.62 -19.06
CA ALA A 144 1.61 -11.64 -18.23
C ALA A 144 0.12 -11.56 -18.61
N TYR A 145 -0.17 -11.49 -19.91
CA TYR A 145 -1.54 -11.50 -20.40
C TYR A 145 -2.28 -12.79 -20.03
N ASP A 146 -1.64 -13.96 -20.19
CA ASP A 146 -2.24 -15.24 -19.79
C ASP A 146 -2.51 -15.32 -18.29
N GLN A 147 -1.61 -14.80 -17.45
CA GLN A 147 -1.84 -14.73 -16.01
C GLN A 147 -3.04 -13.85 -15.67
N LEU A 148 -3.11 -12.64 -16.25
CA LEU A 148 -4.24 -11.74 -16.03
C LEU A 148 -5.54 -12.37 -16.52
N LYS A 149 -5.54 -12.94 -17.73
CA LYS A 149 -6.67 -13.67 -18.33
C LYS A 149 -7.18 -14.79 -17.44
N GLN A 150 -6.30 -15.64 -16.91
CA GLN A 150 -6.70 -16.73 -16.00
C GLN A 150 -7.33 -16.19 -14.71
N ASN A 151 -6.72 -15.16 -14.12
CA ASN A 151 -7.22 -14.53 -12.89
C ASN A 151 -8.59 -13.87 -13.11
N ALA A 152 -8.72 -13.09 -14.18
CA ALA A 152 -9.93 -12.39 -14.57
C ALA A 152 -11.07 -13.37 -14.89
N THR A 153 -10.78 -14.45 -15.62
CA THR A 153 -11.75 -15.52 -15.95
C THR A 153 -12.28 -16.18 -14.68
N LYS A 154 -11.39 -16.55 -13.73
CA LYS A 154 -11.79 -17.14 -12.44
C LYS A 154 -12.69 -16.20 -11.63
N ALA A 155 -12.41 -14.89 -11.67
CA ALA A 155 -13.17 -13.88 -10.97
C ALA A 155 -14.40 -13.36 -11.74
N ARG A 156 -14.62 -13.82 -12.99
CA ARG A 156 -15.66 -13.33 -13.90
C ARG A 156 -15.59 -11.81 -14.12
N ILE A 157 -14.38 -11.32 -14.36
CA ILE A 157 -14.08 -9.91 -14.65
C ILE A 157 -13.75 -9.80 -16.15
N PRO A 158 -14.40 -8.91 -16.90
CA PRO A 158 -14.02 -8.61 -18.29
C PRO A 158 -12.59 -8.08 -18.38
N PHE A 159 -11.85 -8.49 -19.40
CA PHE A 159 -10.44 -8.14 -19.57
C PHE A 159 -10.09 -7.83 -21.04
N TYR A 160 -9.11 -6.95 -21.23
CA TYR A 160 -8.50 -6.61 -22.51
C TYR A 160 -6.98 -6.82 -22.47
N GLY A 161 -6.39 -7.12 -23.61
CA GLY A 161 -4.94 -7.25 -23.81
C GLY A 161 -4.66 -7.87 -25.16
N SER A 162 -3.39 -7.90 -25.56
CA SER A 162 -2.95 -8.38 -26.87
C SER A 162 -1.82 -9.38 -26.75
N TYR A 163 -1.81 -10.39 -27.64
CA TYR A 163 -0.68 -11.30 -27.82
C TYR A 163 0.32 -10.79 -28.87
N THR A 164 -0.08 -9.84 -29.71
CA THR A 164 0.68 -9.40 -30.89
C THR A 164 1.14 -7.96 -30.80
N GLU A 165 0.37 -7.11 -30.10
CA GLU A 165 0.75 -5.72 -29.88
C GLU A 165 1.83 -5.67 -28.80
N VAL A 166 2.89 -4.91 -29.09
CA VAL A 166 4.08 -4.78 -28.24
C VAL A 166 4.11 -3.43 -27.52
N ASP A 167 3.39 -2.44 -28.06
CA ASP A 167 3.30 -1.11 -27.47
C ASP A 167 2.24 -1.07 -26.34
N PRO A 168 2.65 -0.90 -25.07
CA PRO A 168 1.72 -0.84 -23.95
C PRO A 168 0.81 0.39 -24.00
N VAL A 169 1.21 1.47 -24.67
CA VAL A 169 0.41 2.70 -24.82
C VAL A 169 -0.82 2.41 -25.67
N VAL A 170 -0.63 1.74 -26.80
CA VAL A 170 -1.72 1.34 -27.72
C VAL A 170 -2.70 0.41 -27.00
N ILE A 171 -2.20 -0.64 -26.34
CA ILE A 171 -3.06 -1.60 -25.61
C ILE A 171 -3.85 -0.91 -24.51
N ALA A 172 -3.21 -0.03 -23.74
CA ALA A 172 -3.87 0.69 -22.67
C ALA A 172 -4.97 1.62 -23.19
N GLN A 173 -4.68 2.38 -24.25
CA GLN A 173 -5.62 3.33 -24.85
C GLN A 173 -6.85 2.62 -25.44
N GLU A 174 -6.64 1.59 -26.26
CA GLU A 174 -7.72 0.81 -26.88
C GLU A 174 -8.60 0.13 -25.85
N GLY A 175 -7.99 -0.52 -24.85
CA GLY A 175 -8.73 -1.21 -23.79
C GLY A 175 -9.56 -0.25 -22.94
N VAL A 176 -9.00 0.91 -22.58
CA VAL A 176 -9.72 1.95 -21.86
C VAL A 176 -10.88 2.50 -22.69
N GLU A 177 -10.68 2.76 -23.99
CA GLU A 177 -11.70 3.30 -24.87
C GLU A 177 -12.85 2.31 -25.08
N MET A 178 -12.53 1.02 -25.32
CA MET A 178 -13.51 -0.07 -25.41
C MET A 178 -14.40 -0.12 -24.17
N PHE A 179 -13.80 -0.20 -22.98
CA PHE A 179 -14.57 -0.33 -21.75
C PHE A 179 -15.34 0.94 -21.37
N LYS A 180 -14.85 2.12 -21.74
CA LYS A 180 -15.63 3.37 -21.63
C LYS A 180 -16.89 3.32 -22.49
N LYS A 181 -16.78 2.92 -23.76
CA LYS A 181 -17.92 2.78 -24.68
C LYS A 181 -18.94 1.76 -24.17
N GLU A 182 -18.47 0.70 -23.52
CA GLU A 182 -19.33 -0.31 -22.90
C GLU A 182 -19.90 0.11 -21.53
N GLY A 183 -19.61 1.33 -21.05
CA GLY A 183 -20.16 1.87 -19.80
C GLY A 183 -19.55 1.27 -18.53
N PHE A 184 -18.30 0.82 -18.56
CA PHE A 184 -17.58 0.41 -17.35
C PHE A 184 -17.22 1.62 -16.49
N GLU A 185 -17.36 1.46 -15.18
CA GLU A 185 -17.10 2.51 -14.21
C GLU A 185 -15.70 2.41 -13.60
N ILE A 186 -15.14 1.20 -13.49
CA ILE A 186 -13.81 0.97 -12.92
C ILE A 186 -12.95 0.26 -13.97
N ILE A 187 -11.96 0.96 -14.51
CA ILE A 187 -11.05 0.43 -15.53
C ILE A 187 -9.66 0.35 -14.91
N ILE A 188 -9.18 -0.88 -14.68
CA ILE A 188 -7.89 -1.09 -14.02
C ILE A 188 -6.85 -1.51 -15.06
N VAL A 189 -5.82 -0.67 -15.22
CA VAL A 189 -4.71 -0.91 -16.15
C VAL A 189 -3.56 -1.56 -15.37
N ASP A 190 -3.26 -2.82 -15.67
CA ASP A 190 -2.09 -3.54 -15.16
C ASP A 190 -0.89 -3.26 -16.05
N THR A 191 0.13 -2.62 -15.50
CA THR A 191 1.40 -2.39 -16.21
C THR A 191 2.47 -3.37 -15.74
N SER A 192 3.45 -3.57 -16.60
CA SER A 192 4.68 -4.29 -16.29
C SER A 192 5.44 -3.69 -15.10
N GLY A 193 6.19 -4.55 -14.38
CA GLY A 193 7.04 -4.09 -13.28
C GLY A 193 8.37 -3.53 -13.73
N ARG A 194 8.84 -2.48 -13.05
CA ARG A 194 10.02 -1.70 -13.44
C ARG A 194 11.04 -1.59 -12.30
N HIS A 195 12.34 -1.63 -12.61
CA HIS A 195 13.37 -1.28 -11.63
C HIS A 195 13.59 0.23 -11.62
N LYS A 196 13.96 0.82 -10.47
CA LYS A 196 14.10 2.29 -10.32
C LYS A 196 15.21 2.91 -11.18
N GLN A 197 16.07 2.10 -11.78
CA GLN A 197 17.26 2.54 -12.53
C GLN A 197 17.03 2.59 -14.04
N GLU A 198 15.81 2.31 -14.52
CA GLU A 198 15.51 2.24 -15.95
C GLU A 198 14.69 3.48 -16.37
N GLU A 199 15.39 4.56 -16.73
CA GLU A 199 14.78 5.84 -17.13
C GLU A 199 13.82 5.70 -18.32
N SER A 200 14.21 4.92 -19.33
CA SER A 200 13.39 4.66 -20.53
C SER A 200 12.03 4.04 -20.20
N LEU A 201 11.97 3.21 -19.15
CA LEU A 201 10.73 2.56 -18.73
C LEU A 201 9.84 3.45 -17.86
N PHE A 202 10.42 4.47 -17.21
CA PHE A 202 9.64 5.53 -16.57
C PHE A 202 8.97 6.44 -17.61
N GLU A 203 9.67 6.75 -18.70
CA GLU A 203 9.12 7.50 -19.82
C GLU A 203 7.94 6.77 -20.47
N GLU A 204 8.08 5.47 -20.73
CA GLU A 204 6.98 4.64 -21.25
C GLU A 204 5.77 4.63 -20.30
N MET A 205 5.99 4.54 -18.98
CA MET A 205 4.92 4.61 -17.99
C MET A 205 4.21 5.98 -18.01
N LEU A 206 4.97 7.07 -18.18
CA LEU A 206 4.39 8.41 -18.34
C LEU A 206 3.59 8.52 -19.65
N GLN A 207 4.07 7.93 -20.74
CA GLN A 207 3.35 7.88 -22.01
C GLN A 207 2.02 7.12 -21.88
N VAL A 208 2.04 5.95 -21.24
CA VAL A 208 0.81 5.18 -20.94
C VAL A 208 -0.15 6.00 -20.10
N SER A 209 0.35 6.63 -19.03
CA SER A 209 -0.46 7.50 -18.17
C SER A 209 -1.07 8.64 -18.97
N ASN A 210 -0.30 9.32 -19.81
CA ASN A 210 -0.79 10.43 -20.62
C ASN A 210 -1.85 9.97 -21.64
N ALA A 211 -1.63 8.85 -22.32
CA ALA A 211 -2.60 8.34 -23.31
C ALA A 211 -3.95 7.97 -22.69
N ILE A 212 -3.95 7.32 -21.51
CA ILE A 212 -5.21 6.95 -20.83
C ILE A 212 -5.85 8.12 -20.09
N VAL A 213 -5.07 9.12 -19.67
CA VAL A 213 -5.56 10.37 -19.09
C VAL A 213 -6.14 11.28 -20.16
N SER A 214 -5.55 11.42 -21.36
CA SER A 214 -6.12 12.22 -22.46
C SER A 214 -7.47 11.69 -22.95
N ALA A 215 -7.77 10.41 -22.72
CA ALA A 215 -9.12 9.86 -22.92
C ALA A 215 -10.13 10.31 -21.85
N CYS A 216 -9.68 10.97 -20.77
CA CYS A 216 -10.47 11.55 -19.68
C CYS A 216 -10.31 13.08 -19.71
N ILE A 217 -11.43 13.80 -19.84
CA ILE A 217 -11.44 15.25 -19.60
C ILE A 217 -10.84 15.54 -18.21
N GLU A 218 -9.95 16.53 -18.21
CA GLU A 218 -8.94 16.99 -17.24
C GLU A 218 -9.22 16.82 -15.73
N TRP A 219 -8.11 16.79 -14.96
CA TRP A 219 -8.05 17.01 -13.51
C TRP A 219 -8.02 18.51 -13.21
#